data_AF-A0A2H0HE53-F1
#
_entry.id   AF-A0A2H0HE53-F1
#
_cell.length_a   1.000
_cell.length_b   1.000
_cell.length_c   1.000
_cell.angle_alpha   90.00
_cell.angle_beta   90.00
_cell.angle_gamma   90.00
#
_symmetry.space_group_name_H-M   'P 1'
#
loop_
_entity.id
_entity.type
_entity.pdbx_description
1 polymer ?
#
loop_
_entity_poly.entity_id
_entity_poly.type
_entity_poly.pdbx_seq_one_letter_code
_entity_poly.pdbx_strand_id
1 'polypeptide(L)' 'MKNLPIKSENFQYVEKSFREWLDILGYAPSTIYGLPNHIRELFYWLEQNGKNQINQIRVAQIKEYYNQLKCRSNQRRG' A
#
# COMPACT_ATOMS: atom_id res chain seq x y z
N MET A 1 -1.09 -7.75 -7.77
CA MET A 1 -1.36 -6.85 -6.63
C MET A 1 -2.29 -7.46 -5.58
N LYS A 2 -3.39 -8.15 -5.94
CA LYS A 2 -4.32 -8.79 -4.97
C LYS A 2 -3.70 -9.86 -4.05
N ASN A 3 -2.56 -10.45 -4.42
CA ASN A 3 -1.93 -11.58 -3.70
C ASN A 3 -0.62 -11.18 -3.02
N LEU A 4 -0.51 -9.96 -2.49
CA LEU A 4 0.64 -9.59 -1.65
C LEU A 4 0.27 -9.85 -0.19
N PRO A 5 0.82 -10.89 0.46
CA PRO A 5 0.58 -11.14 1.87
C PRO A 5 1.37 -10.13 2.70
N ILE A 6 0.66 -9.23 3.38
CA ILE A 6 1.24 -8.41 4.45
C ILE A 6 1.26 -9.26 5.70
N LYS A 7 2.43 -9.41 6.33
CA LYS A 7 2.58 -10.22 7.56
C LYS A 7 2.40 -9.38 8.83
N SER A 8 2.71 -8.10 8.78
CA SER A 8 2.63 -7.17 9.90
C SER A 8 1.19 -6.83 10.25
N GLU A 9 0.80 -7.18 11.48
CA GLU A 9 -0.49 -6.84 12.07
C GLU A 9 -0.74 -5.33 12.06
N ASN A 10 0.32 -4.52 12.26
CA ASN A 10 0.22 -3.07 12.25
C ASN A 10 -0.22 -2.54 10.88
N PHE A 11 0.31 -3.10 9.79
CA PHE A 11 -0.08 -2.69 8.45
C PHE A 11 -1.47 -3.18 8.04
N GLN A 12 -1.86 -4.38 8.48
CA GLN A 12 -3.23 -4.87 8.28
C GLN A 12 -4.26 -3.99 9.00
N TYR A 13 -3.93 -3.57 10.24
CA TYR A 13 -4.78 -2.65 11.01
C TYR A 13 -4.94 -1.31 10.27
N VAL A 14 -3.84 -0.70 9.83
CA VAL A 14 -3.88 0.57 9.09
C VAL A 14 -4.63 0.45 7.76
N GLU A 15 -4.44 -0.65 7.01
CA GLU A 15 -5.18 -0.90 5.76
C GLU A 15 -6.70 -0.93 6.01
N LYS A 16 -7.12 -1.63 7.06
CA LYS A 16 -8.54 -1.73 7.44
C LYS A 16 -9.10 -0.37 7.88
N SER A 17 -8.42 0.32 8.79
CA SER A 17 -8.85 1.64 9.27
C SER A 17 -8.88 2.67 8.15
N PHE A 18 -7.97 2.60 7.18
CA PHE A 18 -7.98 3.47 6.01
C PHE A 18 -9.19 3.21 5.12
N ARG A 19 -9.56 1.94 4.90
CA ARG A 19 -10.78 1.59 4.16
C ARG A 19 -12.04 2.11 4.86
N GLU A 20 -12.15 1.90 6.17
CA GLU A 20 -13.28 2.40 6.98
C GLU A 20 -13.35 3.92 6.95
N TRP A 21 -12.20 4.61 6.98
CA TRP A 21 -12.13 6.06 6.87
C TRP A 21 -12.62 6.57 5.51
N LEU A 22 -12.25 5.91 4.40
CA LEU A 22 -12.77 6.26 3.07
C LEU A 22 -14.29 6.06 2.96
N ASP A 23 -14.83 5.04 3.62
CA ASP A 23 -16.27 4.77 3.68
C ASP A 23 -17.00 5.87 4.45
N ILE A 24 -16.47 6.27 5.62
CA ILE A 24 -17.01 7.37 6.44
C ILE A 24 -16.99 8.72 5.68
N LEU A 25 -15.95 8.97 4.87
CA LEU A 25 -15.85 10.17 4.05
C LEU A 25 -16.78 10.17 2.83
N GLY A 26 -17.45 9.05 2.55
CA GLY A 26 -18.39 8.93 1.43
C GLY A 26 -17.70 8.82 0.06
N TYR A 27 -16.48 8.28 0.00
CA TYR A 27 -15.84 8.01 -1.29
C TYR A 27 -16.60 6.93 -2.07
N ALA A 28 -16.46 6.96 -3.40
CA ALA A 28 -17.08 5.95 -4.25
C ALA A 28 -16.63 4.52 -3.89
N PRO A 29 -17.49 3.48 -4.01
CA PRO A 29 -17.12 2.10 -3.71
C PRO A 29 -15.92 1.58 -4.52
N SER A 30 -15.78 2.06 -5.76
CA SER A 30 -14.62 1.77 -6.62
C SER A 30 -13.31 2.29 -6.01
N THR A 31 -13.35 3.46 -5.38
CA THR A 31 -12.23 4.10 -4.70
C THR A 31 -11.90 3.40 -3.39
N ILE A 32 -12.92 3.04 -2.60
CA ILE A 32 -12.78 2.24 -1.37
C ILE A 32 -12.18 0.86 -1.67
N TYR A 33 -12.46 0.29 -2.84
CA TYR A 33 -11.85 -0.96 -3.27
C TYR A 33 -10.43 -0.78 -3.84
N GLY A 34 -10.21 0.26 -4.64
CA GLY A 34 -8.96 0.48 -5.37
C GLY A 34 -7.81 1.00 -4.49
N LEU A 35 -8.07 2.02 -3.66
CA LEU A 35 -7.02 2.69 -2.88
C LEU A 35 -6.35 1.77 -1.85
N PRO A 36 -7.07 0.96 -1.05
CA PRO A 36 -6.42 0.06 -0.11
C PRO A 36 -5.48 -0.94 -0.78
N ASN A 37 -5.80 -1.38 -2.01
CA ASN A 37 -4.91 -2.26 -2.78
C ASN A 37 -3.57 -1.59 -3.12
N HIS A 38 -3.57 -0.28 -3.42
CA HIS A 38 -2.32 0.47 -3.66
C HIS A 38 -1.51 0.64 -2.38
N ILE A 39 -2.18 0.93 -1.27
CA ILE A 39 -1.52 1.02 0.04
C ILE A 39 -0.94 -0.34 0.45
N ARG A 40 -1.66 -1.42 0.19
CA ARG A 40 -1.20 -2.78 0.45
C ARG A 40 0.11 -3.11 -0.28
N GLU A 41 0.24 -2.67 -1.53
CA GLU A 41 1.48 -2.82 -2.30
C GLU A 41 2.64 -2.00 -1.72
N LEU A 42 2.39 -0.76 -1.29
CA LEU A 42 3.37 0.07 -0.60
C LEU A 42 3.85 -0.58 0.71
N PHE A 43 2.93 -1.07 1.53
CA PHE A 43 3.26 -1.73 2.81
C PHE A 43 4.06 -3.00 2.59
N TYR A 44 3.69 -3.83 1.61
CA TYR A 44 4.47 -5.01 1.27
C TYR A 44 5.92 -4.65 0.87
N TRP A 45 6.12 -3.61 0.06
CA TRP A 45 7.46 -3.14 -0.30
C TRP A 45 8.22 -2.60 0.93
N LEU A 46 7.55 -1.92 1.85
CA LEU A 46 8.17 -1.44 3.08
C LEU A 46 8.57 -2.57 4.03
N GLU A 47 7.75 -3.62 4.14
CA GLU A 47 8.09 -4.83 4.91
C GLU A 47 9.35 -5.51 4.36
N GLN A 48 9.48 -5.60 3.03
CA GLN A 48 10.70 -6.14 2.41
C GLN A 48 11.94 -5.30 2.72
N ASN A 49 11.77 -3.99 2.94
CA ASN A 49 12.84 -3.09 3.38
C ASN A 49 13.06 -3.09 4.90
N GLY A 50 12.48 -4.06 5.63
CA GLY A 50 12.66 -4.24 7.07
C GLY A 50 11.86 -3.28 7.94
N LYS A 51 10.85 -2.60 7.40
CA LYS A 51 10.00 -1.68 8.15
C LYS A 51 8.63 -2.28 8.37
N ASN A 52 8.28 -2.48 9.63
CA ASN A 52 7.03 -3.16 10.02
C ASN A 52 6.01 -2.20 10.64
N GLN A 53 6.38 -0.92 10.83
CA GLN A 53 5.55 0.09 11.49
C GLN A 53 5.44 1.38 10.67
N ILE A 54 4.23 1.97 10.68
CA ILE A 54 3.94 3.21 9.95
C ILE A 54 4.78 4.40 10.42
N ASN A 55 5.08 4.48 11.72
CA ASN A 55 5.89 5.54 12.32
C ASN A 55 7.34 5.56 11.81
N GLN A 56 7.81 4.45 11.23
CA GLN A 56 9.17 4.34 10.69
C GLN A 56 9.24 4.78 9.21
N ILE A 57 8.08 5.01 8.58
CA ILE A 57 7.99 5.42 7.17
C ILE A 57 8.46 6.86 7.05
N ARG A 58 9.47 7.08 6.20
CA ARG A 58 9.96 8.42 5.88
C ARG A 58 9.63 8.75 4.43
N VAL A 59 9.50 10.05 4.13
CA VAL A 59 9.25 10.56 2.78
C VAL A 59 10.28 10.04 1.76
N ALA A 60 11.54 9.84 2.18
CA ALA A 60 12.59 9.27 1.33
C ALA A 60 12.21 7.89 0.76
N GLN A 61 11.59 7.03 1.57
CA GLN A 61 11.21 5.69 1.13
C GLN A 61 10.00 5.69 0.20
N ILE A 62 9.08 6.62 0.43
CA ILE A 62 7.93 6.81 -0.47
C ILE A 62 8.47 7.20 -1.85
N LYS A 63 9.42 8.14 -1.91
CA LYS A 63 10.09 8.52 -3.17
C LYS A 63 10.81 7.33 -3.82
N GLU A 64 11.50 6.53 -3.04
CA GLU A 64 12.21 5.34 -3.52
C GLU A 64 11.24 4.28 -4.07
N TYR A 65 10.14 4.03 -3.38
CA TYR A 65 9.04 3.18 -3.87
C TYR A 65 8.48 3.69 -5.20
N TYR A 66 8.22 5.00 -5.32
CA TYR A 66 7.76 5.58 -6.59
C TYR A 66 8.80 5.45 -7.71
N ASN A 67 10.08 5.55 -7.40
CA ASN A 67 11.14 5.31 -8.40
C ASN A 67 11.14 3.84 -8.85
N GLN A 68 11.00 2.89 -7.92
CA GLN A 68 10.88 1.47 -8.24
C GLN A 68 9.62 1.18 -9.10
N LEU A 69 8.49 1.81 -8.76
CA LEU A 69 7.24 1.74 -9.53
C LEU A 69 7.38 2.25 -10.96
N LYS A 70 8.19 3.29 -11.18
CA LYS A 70 8.47 3.84 -12.51
C LYS A 70 9.36 2.89 -13.33
N CYS A 71 10.33 2.25 -12.69
CA CYS A 71 11.25 1.32 -13.35
C CYS A 71 10.65 -0.07 -13.59
N ARG A 72 9.58 -0.43 -12.86
CA ARG A 72 8.82 -1.66 -13.06
C ARG A 72 8.25 -1.72 -14.47
N SER A 73 8.69 -2.70 -15.25
CA SER A 73 8.10 -3.05 -16.53
C SER A 73 6.64 -3.52 -16.34
N ASN A 74 5.76 -3.04 -17.22
CA ASN A 74 4.33 -3.31 -17.12
C ASN A 74 4.06 -4.77 -17.53
N GLN A 75 3.93 -5.67 -16.56
CA GLN A 75 3.73 -7.11 -16.76
C GLN A 75 2.44 -7.49 -17.53
N ARG A 76 1.64 -6.51 -17.95
CA ARG A 76 0.43 -6.71 -18.77
C ARG A 76 0.70 -6.71 -20.29
N ARG A 77 1.91 -6.35 -20.72
CA ARG A 77 2.38 -6.47 -22.10
C ARG A 77 3.60 -7.40 -22.13
N GLY A 78 3.34 -8.68 -21.95
CA GLY A 78 4.24 -9.79 -22.28
C GLY A 78 3.42 -10.81 -23.06
#